data_AF-A0A847IRI0-F1
#
_entry.id   AF-A0A847IRI0-F1
#
_cell.length_a   1.000
_cell.length_b   1.000
_cell.length_c   1.000
_cell.angle_alpha   90.00
_cell.angle_beta   90.00
_cell.angle_gamma   90.00
#
_symmetry.space_group_name_H-M   'P 1'
#
loop_
_entity.id
_entity.type
_entity.pdbx_description
1 polymer ?
#
loop_
_entity_poly.entity_id
_entity_poly.type
_entity_poly.pdbx_seq_one_letter_code
_entity_poly.pdbx_strand_id
1 'polypeptide(L)'
;TMEQIEKDFPAFLEDFRWQLVRETIMKEYGLKVEKDDMAQSAVAMARYQFAMYGMNNVPDEHLIKYAERMLANEKEARNLYERAEENKVISYIRENVTVDIKDE
;
A
#
# COMPACT_ATOMS: atom_id res chain seq x y z
N THR A 1 -23.15 16.05 -6.16
CA THR A 1 -24.29 16.76 -5.54
C THR A 1 -24.08 16.78 -4.03
N MET A 2 -24.83 17.58 -3.27
CA MET A 2 -24.76 17.52 -1.79
C MET A 2 -25.01 16.09 -1.28
N GLU A 3 -25.98 15.41 -1.88
CA GLU A 3 -26.30 14.00 -1.62
C GLU A 3 -25.11 13.05 -1.83
N GLN A 4 -24.29 13.27 -2.87
CA GLN A 4 -23.07 12.48 -3.09
C GLN A 4 -22.01 12.76 -2.01
N ILE A 5 -21.89 14.02 -1.56
CA ILE A 5 -20.96 14.39 -0.49
C ILE A 5 -21.39 13.71 0.83
N GLU A 6 -22.67 13.81 1.19
CA GLU A 6 -23.21 13.20 2.42
C GLU A 6 -23.02 11.67 2.41
N LYS A 7 -23.13 11.04 1.24
CA LYS A 7 -22.89 9.61 1.07
C LYS A 7 -21.42 9.21 1.21
N ASP A 8 -20.50 9.97 0.64
CA ASP A 8 -19.07 9.59 0.57
C ASP A 8 -18.27 10.09 1.78
N PHE A 9 -18.76 11.11 2.49
CA PHE A 9 -18.08 11.73 3.61
C PHE A 9 -17.71 10.77 4.76
N PRO A 10 -18.56 9.79 5.15
CA PRO A 10 -18.19 8.81 6.17
C PRO A 10 -16.96 7.97 5.79
N ALA A 11 -16.91 7.46 4.55
CA ALA A 11 -15.78 6.68 4.06
C ALA A 11 -14.51 7.53 4.00
N PHE A 12 -14.62 8.78 3.54
CA PHE A 12 -13.52 9.74 3.57
C PHE A 12 -12.97 9.97 4.99
N LEU A 13 -13.85 10.10 6.00
CA LEU A 13 -13.40 10.27 7.39
C LEU A 13 -12.65 9.05 7.94
N GLU A 14 -13.05 7.84 7.54
CA GLU A 14 -12.36 6.60 7.92
C GLU A 14 -10.97 6.53 7.27
N ASP A 15 -10.88 6.80 5.97
CA ASP A 15 -9.61 6.84 5.24
C ASP A 15 -8.68 7.93 5.80
N PHE A 16 -9.22 9.10 6.09
CA PHE A 16 -8.45 10.21 6.66
C PHE A 16 -7.95 9.89 8.07
N ARG A 17 -8.79 9.27 8.92
CA ARG A 17 -8.35 8.79 10.23
C ARG A 17 -7.21 7.79 10.09
N TRP A 18 -7.33 6.84 9.14
CA TRP A 18 -6.28 5.85 8.89
C TRP A 18 -4.98 6.51 8.44
N GLN A 19 -5.05 7.50 7.53
CA GLN A 19 -3.89 8.29 7.13
C GLN A 19 -3.20 8.95 8.33
N LEU A 20 -3.95 9.61 9.23
CA LEU A 20 -3.37 10.25 10.42
C LEU A 20 -2.67 9.25 11.35
N VAL A 21 -3.23 8.04 11.50
CA VAL A 21 -2.61 6.96 12.28
C VAL A 21 -1.29 6.54 11.66
N ARG A 22 -1.25 6.32 10.34
CA ARG A 22 -0.03 5.97 9.62
C ARG A 22 1.05 7.04 9.77
N GLU A 23 0.70 8.31 9.52
CA GLU A 23 1.63 9.43 9.65
C GLU A 23 2.19 9.54 11.07
N THR A 24 1.35 9.31 12.09
CA THR A 24 1.77 9.33 13.50
C THR A 24 2.77 8.21 13.79
N ILE A 25 2.47 6.98 13.38
CA ILE A 25 3.36 5.82 13.59
C ILE A 25 4.69 6.03 12.85
N MET A 26 4.64 6.48 11.59
CA MET A 26 5.84 6.75 10.80
C MET A 26 6.75 7.77 11.51
N LYS A 27 6.16 8.84 12.05
CA LYS A 27 6.89 9.89 12.75
C LYS A 27 7.44 9.44 14.10
N GLU A 28 6.60 8.84 14.96
CA GLU A 28 6.97 8.47 16.33
C GLU A 28 8.10 7.44 16.36
N TYR A 29 8.08 6.50 15.42
CA TYR A 29 9.07 5.42 15.35
C TYR A 29 10.14 5.65 14.28
N GLY A 30 10.16 6.85 13.66
CA GLY A 30 11.18 7.24 12.68
C GLY A 30 11.22 6.35 11.45
N LEU A 31 10.10 5.72 11.10
CA LEU A 31 9.99 4.87 9.92
C LEU A 31 10.08 5.72 8.65
N LYS A 32 10.71 5.18 7.63
CA LYS A 32 10.83 5.81 6.31
C LYS A 32 10.53 4.78 5.24
N VAL A 33 9.83 5.20 4.20
CA VAL A 33 9.68 4.39 2.99
C VAL A 33 11.04 4.35 2.31
N GLU A 34 11.61 3.15 2.22
CA GLU A 34 12.88 2.88 1.58
C GLU A 34 12.64 2.42 0.15
N LYS A 35 13.73 2.37 -0.63
CA LYS A 35 13.68 1.91 -2.02
C LYS A 35 13.11 0.48 -2.15
N ASP A 36 13.39 -0.38 -1.17
CA ASP A 36 12.91 -1.76 -1.19
C ASP A 36 11.39 -1.84 -1.00
N ASP A 37 10.80 -1.02 -0.13
CA ASP A 37 9.35 -0.97 0.06
C ASP A 37 8.62 -0.52 -1.22
N MET A 38 9.23 0.43 -1.94
CA MET A 38 8.75 0.88 -3.24
C MET A 38 8.82 -0.24 -4.29
N ALA A 39 9.92 -0.99 -4.32
CA ALA A 39 10.10 -2.11 -5.25
C ALA A 39 9.10 -3.24 -4.96
N GLN A 40 8.94 -3.63 -3.70
CA GLN A 40 7.98 -4.66 -3.29
C GLN A 40 6.54 -4.24 -3.64
N SER A 41 6.17 -3.00 -3.35
CA SER A 41 4.85 -2.46 -3.70
C SER A 41 4.61 -2.45 -5.20
N ALA A 42 5.61 -2.07 -5.99
CA ALA A 42 5.53 -2.03 -7.45
C ALA A 42 5.40 -3.44 -8.05
N VAL A 43 6.17 -4.42 -7.55
CA VAL A 43 6.08 -5.82 -8.00
C VAL A 43 4.74 -6.45 -7.59
N ALA A 44 4.23 -6.16 -6.39
CA ALA A 44 2.91 -6.62 -5.97
C ALA A 44 1.80 -6.05 -6.86
N MET A 45 1.88 -4.75 -7.20
CA MET A 45 0.94 -4.11 -8.11
C MET A 45 1.04 -4.68 -9.53
N ALA A 46 2.26 -4.91 -10.02
CA ALA A 46 2.50 -5.59 -11.29
C ALA A 46 1.81 -6.96 -11.32
N ARG A 47 2.06 -7.79 -10.30
CA ARG A 47 1.47 -9.13 -10.20
C ARG A 47 -0.06 -9.06 -10.18
N TYR A 48 -0.63 -8.13 -9.42
CA TYR A 48 -2.07 -7.88 -9.37
C TYR A 48 -2.64 -7.52 -10.74
N GLN A 49 -2.03 -6.56 -11.46
CA GLN A 49 -2.51 -6.16 -12.79
C GLN A 49 -2.45 -7.30 -13.80
N PHE A 50 -1.37 -8.09 -13.81
CA PHE A 50 -1.27 -9.24 -14.71
C PHE A 50 -2.31 -10.33 -14.37
N ALA A 51 -2.56 -10.57 -13.08
CA ALA A 51 -3.59 -11.50 -12.63
C ALA A 51 -4.99 -11.08 -13.09
N MET A 52 -5.31 -9.78 -13.13
CA MET A 52 -6.58 -9.26 -13.67
C MET A 52 -6.78 -9.63 -15.15
N TYR A 53 -5.70 -9.82 -15.90
CA TYR A 53 -5.74 -10.28 -17.30
C TYR A 53 -5.61 -11.81 -17.43
N GLY A 54 -5.72 -12.56 -16.33
CA GLY A 54 -5.60 -14.03 -16.31
C GLY A 54 -4.16 -14.56 -16.34
N MET A 55 -3.17 -13.69 -16.27
CA MET A 55 -1.75 -14.06 -16.29
C MET A 55 -1.23 -14.25 -14.85
N ASN A 56 -1.55 -15.39 -14.24
CA ASN A 56 -1.16 -15.67 -12.85
C ASN A 56 0.31 -16.14 -12.69
N ASN A 57 0.90 -16.71 -13.72
CA ASN A 57 2.24 -17.32 -13.68
C ASN A 57 3.27 -16.52 -14.47
N VAL A 58 3.29 -15.21 -14.29
CA VAL A 58 4.26 -14.33 -14.94
C VAL A 58 5.63 -14.52 -14.26
N PRO A 59 6.73 -14.76 -15.02
CA PRO A 59 8.06 -14.82 -14.47
C PRO A 59 8.45 -13.54 -13.74
N ASP A 60 9.17 -13.67 -12.61
CA ASP A 60 9.52 -12.52 -11.77
C ASP A 60 10.33 -11.45 -12.52
N GLU A 61 11.19 -11.84 -13.47
CA GLU A 61 11.94 -10.88 -14.30
C GLU A 61 11.02 -9.92 -15.07
N HIS A 62 9.89 -10.42 -15.59
CA HIS A 62 8.92 -9.58 -16.30
C HIS A 62 8.16 -8.66 -15.34
N LEU A 63 7.84 -9.15 -14.14
CA LEU A 63 7.19 -8.34 -13.09
C LEU A 63 8.12 -7.23 -12.61
N ILE A 64 9.39 -7.53 -12.36
CA ILE A 64 10.41 -6.56 -11.94
C ILE A 64 10.60 -5.48 -13.01
N LYS A 65 10.78 -5.87 -14.28
CA LYS A 65 10.91 -4.89 -15.39
C LYS A 65 9.67 -4.01 -15.55
N TYR A 66 8.48 -4.54 -15.26
CA TYR A 66 7.26 -3.73 -15.29
C TYR A 66 7.19 -2.78 -14.09
N ALA A 67 7.47 -3.29 -12.89
CA ALA A 67 7.55 -2.51 -11.66
C ALA A 67 8.53 -1.33 -11.77
N GLU A 68 9.69 -1.52 -12.40
CA GLU A 68 10.64 -0.44 -12.69
C GLU A 68 10.03 0.66 -13.57
N ARG A 69 9.24 0.29 -14.59
CA ARG A 69 8.53 1.27 -15.43
C ARG A 69 7.46 2.03 -14.64
N MET A 70 6.76 1.36 -13.73
CA MET A 70 5.78 2.00 -12.84
C MET A 70 6.46 3.02 -11.93
N LEU A 71 7.60 2.66 -11.34
CA LEU A 71 8.38 3.56 -10.48
C LEU A 71 9.00 4.73 -11.24
N ALA A 72 9.32 4.56 -12.53
CA ALA A 72 9.77 5.65 -13.39
C ALA A 72 8.63 6.62 -13.76
N ASN A 73 7.37 6.20 -13.67
CA ASN A 73 6.21 7.05 -13.85
C ASN A 73 5.86 7.76 -12.54
N GLU A 74 6.06 9.08 -12.49
CA GLU A 74 5.89 9.88 -11.28
C GLU A 74 4.50 9.74 -10.63
N LYS A 75 3.43 9.64 -11.44
CA LYS A 75 2.06 9.47 -10.91
C LYS A 75 1.88 8.11 -10.26
N GLU A 76 2.38 7.06 -10.90
CA GLU A 76 2.29 5.70 -10.36
C GLU A 76 3.20 5.55 -9.15
N ALA A 77 4.41 6.13 -9.19
CA ALA A 77 5.33 6.16 -8.07
C ALA A 77 4.72 6.80 -6.82
N ARG A 78 3.97 7.90 -6.95
CA ARG A 78 3.23 8.49 -5.81
C ARG A 78 2.21 7.54 -5.22
N ASN A 79 1.39 6.90 -6.05
CA ASN A 79 0.40 5.93 -5.57
C ASN A 79 1.04 4.68 -4.95
N LEU A 80 2.22 4.29 -5.44
CA LEU A 80 3.01 3.19 -4.88
C LEU A 80 3.65 3.57 -3.55
N TYR A 81 4.02 4.84 -3.37
CA TYR A 81 4.55 5.34 -2.11
C TYR A 81 3.52 5.21 -0.99
N GLU A 82 2.27 5.64 -1.24
CA GLU A 82 1.19 5.51 -0.25
C GLU A 82 0.96 4.06 0.16
N ARG A 83 0.99 3.12 -0.79
CA ARG A 83 0.89 1.68 -0.52
C ARG A 83 2.10 1.14 0.24
N ALA A 84 3.30 1.60 -0.11
CA ALA A 84 4.52 1.19 0.57
C ALA A 84 4.54 1.66 2.03
N GLU A 85 4.12 2.91 2.28
CA GLU A 85 3.93 3.47 3.60
C GLU A 85 2.93 2.64 4.42
N GLU A 86 1.76 2.35 3.85
CA GLU A 86 0.73 1.54 4.50
C GLU A 86 1.23 0.14 4.86
N ASN A 87 1.85 -0.57 3.92
CA ASN A 87 2.41 -1.89 4.17
C ASN A 87 3.49 -1.86 5.26
N LYS A 88 4.34 -0.83 5.26
CA LYS A 88 5.37 -0.65 6.28
C LYS A 88 4.76 -0.44 7.66
N VAL A 89 3.79 0.46 7.80
CA VAL A 89 3.10 0.72 9.07
C VAL A 89 2.42 -0.55 9.57
N ILE A 90 1.70 -1.25 8.71
CA ILE A 90 1.02 -2.49 9.09
C ILE A 90 2.04 -3.56 9.54
N SER A 91 3.16 -3.70 8.83
CA SER A 91 4.22 -4.65 9.20
C SER A 91 4.83 -4.30 10.56
N TYR A 92 5.13 -3.02 10.78
CA TYR A 92 5.61 -2.53 12.07
C TYR A 92 4.61 -2.82 13.21
N ILE A 93 3.32 -2.56 12.99
CA ILE A 93 2.29 -2.88 13.98
C ILE A 93 2.31 -4.38 14.30
N ARG A 94 2.28 -5.25 13.28
CA ARG A 94 2.28 -6.72 13.47
C ARG A 94 3.50 -7.22 14.25
N GLU A 95 4.66 -6.62 14.05
CA GLU A 95 5.89 -6.98 14.76
C GLU A 95 5.90 -6.52 16.23
N ASN A 96 5.14 -5.47 16.56
CA ASN A 96 5.17 -4.82 17.87
C ASN A 96 3.90 -5.01 18.70
N VAL A 97 2.86 -5.66 18.16
CA VAL A 97 1.64 -5.99 18.89
C VAL A 97 1.47 -7.50 18.99
N THR A 98 0.98 -7.96 20.14
CA THR A 98 0.56 -9.35 20.29
C THR A 98 -0.80 -9.53 19.63
N VAL A 99 -0.87 -10.39 18.62
CA VAL A 99 -2.14 -10.79 18.01
C VAL A 99 -2.70 -11.96 18.83
N ASP A 100 -3.86 -11.74 19.45
CA ASP A 100 -4.62 -12.82 20.09
C ASP A 100 -5.38 -13.58 19.00
N ILE A 101 -4.90 -14.77 18.64
CA ILE A 101 -5.56 -15.65 17.69
C ILE A 101 -6.70 -16.32 18.46
N LYS A 102 -7.94 -15.88 18.20
CA LYS A 102 -9.11 -16.60 18.69
C LYS A 102 -9.26 -17.88 17.90
N ASP A 103 -9.03 -19.01 18.57
CA ASP A 103 -9.40 -20.32 18.06
C ASP A 103 -10.93 -20.35 17.81
N GLU A 104 -11.34 -20.83 16.63
CA GLU A 104 -12.76 -21.04 16.25
C GLU A 104 -13.41 -22.19 17.03
#